data_AF-F0W6Q7-F1
#
_entry.id   AF-F0W6Q7-F1
#
_cell.length_a   1.000
_cell.length_b   1.000
_cell.length_c   1.000
_cell.angle_alpha   90.00
_cell.angle_beta   90.00
_cell.angle_gamma   90.00
#
_symmetry.space_group_name_H-M   'P 1'
#
loop_
_entity.id
_entity.type
_entity.pdbx_description
1 polymer ?
#
loop_
_entity_poly.entity_id
_entity_poly.type
_entity_poly.pdbx_seq_one_letter_code
_entity_poly.pdbx_strand_id
1 'polypeptide(L)'
;MKISALVLSTIGLVDGVTRPGYCKNDQACQTVNKNYSCVSVQTTRPATTDVKQCVPNQRVGDTCGGIVPGMCPTFVTWPPAYKTVSSVCVYVIPTDKCKKEGTPARAGAVDCMYINDESNQQVGVIYACVDFDLQEKRLLFEKKSKSDKLANKIDYGSFLTKSCGNPAYNMSLCTGRGTCRPQESKKEKYFCSCNVGYKGIHCEKIDSNKCTNIAQCAAGICNLNKQECECEEGTIGDQCAFCSPNSPQACNKNGKCKVPQKTLSDDSSMMMNTSKMDFSQATANASSRFLQMSMAGSQDSDSDSKSQDNAVCVCDPGWQGTHCERSTDESKNSTGDDVPSDSSDAAHSLASISAFAVMLVTLVAFH
;
A
#
# COMPACT_ATOMS: atom_id res chain seq x y z
N MET A 1 26.99 32.47 11.79
CA MET A 1 26.04 31.34 11.78
C MET A 1 25.29 31.39 10.46
N LYS A 2 25.54 30.45 9.55
CA LYS A 2 24.82 30.35 8.27
C LYS A 2 23.60 29.46 8.52
N ILE A 3 22.40 30.04 8.44
CA ILE A 3 21.14 29.30 8.44
C ILE A 3 21.03 28.65 7.06
N SER A 4 21.30 27.35 6.99
CA SER A 4 20.98 26.54 5.81
C SER A 4 19.46 26.45 5.71
N ALA A 5 18.87 27.16 4.75
CA ALA A 5 17.49 26.96 4.34
C ALA A 5 17.34 25.53 3.83
N LEU A 6 16.53 24.74 4.51
CA LEU A 6 16.09 23.42 4.06
C LEU A 6 15.21 23.65 2.83
N VAL A 7 15.73 23.35 1.64
CA VAL A 7 14.94 23.33 0.42
C VAL A 7 13.98 22.15 0.53
N LEU A 8 12.72 22.41 0.91
CA LEU A 8 11.62 21.48 0.65
C LEU A 8 11.55 21.32 -0.87
N SER A 9 12.02 20.19 -1.38
CA SER A 9 11.80 19.80 -2.76
C SER A 9 10.29 19.66 -2.97
N THR A 10 9.70 20.65 -3.63
CA THR A 10 8.32 20.61 -4.11
C THR A 10 8.16 19.43 -5.07
N ILE A 11 7.54 18.35 -4.58
CA ILE A 11 7.22 17.17 -5.37
C ILE A 11 6.03 17.50 -6.27
N GLY A 12 6.28 17.49 -7.58
CA GLY A 12 5.31 17.31 -8.66
C GLY A 12 3.93 17.95 -8.48
N LEU A 13 3.84 19.27 -8.67
CA LEU A 13 2.58 19.91 -9.06
C LEU A 13 2.29 19.49 -10.51
N VAL A 14 1.25 18.68 -10.70
CA VAL A 14 0.61 18.50 -12.01
C VAL A 14 -0.83 18.94 -11.79
N ASP A 15 -1.21 20.01 -12.48
CA ASP A 15 -2.55 20.63 -12.47
C ASP A 15 -2.94 21.30 -11.14
N GLY A 16 -1.99 21.96 -10.46
CA GLY A 16 -2.28 22.72 -9.23
C GLY A 16 -2.56 21.86 -7.98
N VAL A 17 -2.65 20.53 -8.12
CA VAL A 17 -2.86 19.59 -7.01
C VAL A 17 -1.57 18.82 -6.75
N THR A 18 -1.04 18.93 -5.53
CA THR A 18 0.10 18.11 -5.06
C THR A 18 -0.34 16.65 -4.96
N ARG A 19 0.29 15.79 -5.78
CA ARG A 19 0.14 14.33 -5.74
C ARG A 19 1.43 13.73 -5.18
N PRO A 20 1.52 13.49 -3.85
CA PRO A 20 2.77 13.02 -3.24
C PRO A 20 3.28 11.76 -3.92
N GLY A 21 4.57 11.75 -4.25
CA GLY A 21 5.21 10.62 -4.94
C GLY A 21 4.84 10.43 -6.40
N TYR A 22 4.07 11.35 -7.01
CA TYR A 22 3.85 11.34 -8.46
C TYR A 22 5.18 11.34 -9.23
N CYS A 23 5.21 10.60 -10.34
CA CYS A 23 6.39 10.48 -11.18
C CYS A 23 6.03 10.56 -12.65
N LYS A 24 6.85 11.25 -13.46
CA LYS A 24 6.73 11.19 -14.92
C LYS A 24 7.39 9.93 -15.49
N ASN A 25 8.49 9.50 -14.90
CA ASN A 25 9.33 8.39 -15.34
C ASN A 25 10.27 7.95 -14.19
N ASP A 26 11.03 6.87 -14.42
CA ASP A 26 11.98 6.33 -13.45
C ASP A 26 13.06 7.34 -13.05
N GLN A 27 13.52 8.16 -14.00
CA GLN A 27 14.53 9.18 -13.70
C GLN A 27 14.03 10.18 -12.65
N ALA A 28 12.77 10.59 -12.73
CA ALA A 28 12.16 11.46 -11.71
C ALA A 28 12.19 10.80 -10.32
N CYS A 29 11.88 9.51 -10.21
CA CYS A 29 11.96 8.79 -8.94
C CYS A 29 13.39 8.65 -8.43
N GLN A 30 14.33 8.38 -9.32
CA GLN A 30 15.74 8.23 -8.98
C GLN A 30 16.38 9.53 -8.48
N THR A 31 15.83 10.70 -8.82
CA THR A 31 16.26 11.97 -8.20
C THR A 31 15.91 12.08 -6.72
N VAL A 32 14.81 11.44 -6.29
CA VAL A 32 14.39 11.39 -4.89
C VAL A 32 15.13 10.27 -4.16
N ASN A 33 15.18 9.08 -4.75
CA ASN A 33 15.93 7.95 -4.23
C ASN A 33 16.28 6.99 -5.38
N LYS A 34 17.58 6.70 -5.55
CA LYS A 34 18.10 5.88 -6.65
C LYS A 34 17.48 4.48 -6.77
N ASN A 35 16.93 3.96 -5.67
CA ASN A 35 16.33 2.63 -5.61
C ASN A 35 14.81 2.68 -5.77
N TYR A 36 14.26 3.63 -6.54
CA TYR A 36 12.83 3.75 -6.80
C TYR A 36 12.57 3.74 -8.29
N SER A 37 11.45 3.14 -8.67
CA SER A 37 10.93 3.13 -10.05
C SER A 37 9.56 3.77 -10.10
N CYS A 38 9.22 4.34 -11.25
CA CYS A 38 7.93 4.94 -11.52
C CYS A 38 6.97 3.85 -11.99
N VAL A 39 6.09 3.41 -11.11
CA VAL A 39 5.14 2.34 -11.40
C VAL A 39 3.78 2.97 -11.69
N SER A 40 3.16 2.56 -12.80
CA SER A 40 1.82 3.00 -13.20
C SER A 40 0.77 1.93 -12.91
N VAL A 41 -0.43 2.37 -12.58
CA VAL A 41 -1.62 1.52 -12.41
C VAL A 41 -2.57 1.81 -13.57
N GLN A 42 -2.89 0.78 -14.35
CA GLN A 42 -3.89 0.89 -15.41
C GLN A 42 -5.28 1.01 -14.80
N THR A 43 -6.04 2.01 -15.19
CA THR A 43 -7.43 2.17 -14.77
C THR A 43 -8.23 2.89 -15.85
N THR A 44 -9.53 2.62 -15.87
CA THR A 44 -10.54 3.37 -16.65
C THR A 44 -11.49 4.15 -15.74
N ARG A 45 -11.13 4.31 -14.46
CA ARG A 45 -11.95 5.03 -13.49
C ARG A 45 -12.07 6.51 -13.88
N PRO A 46 -13.29 7.09 -13.90
CA PRO A 46 -13.49 8.51 -14.18
C PRO A 46 -12.72 9.39 -13.21
N ALA A 47 -12.39 10.61 -13.64
CA ALA A 47 -11.65 11.61 -12.85
C ALA A 47 -10.29 11.11 -12.30
N THR A 48 -9.71 10.09 -12.92
CA THR A 48 -8.34 9.64 -12.64
C THR A 48 -7.50 9.66 -13.91
N THR A 49 -6.38 10.37 -13.85
CA THR A 49 -5.37 10.41 -14.92
C THR A 49 -3.99 10.25 -14.29
N ASP A 50 -3.05 9.72 -15.08
CA ASP A 50 -1.65 9.62 -14.68
C ASP A 50 -1.47 8.94 -13.30
N VAL A 51 -2.12 7.79 -13.13
CA VAL A 51 -2.13 7.01 -11.89
C VAL A 51 -0.80 6.26 -11.72
N LYS A 52 0.25 7.00 -11.36
CA LYS A 52 1.62 6.49 -11.23
C LYS A 52 2.37 7.15 -10.07
N GLN A 53 3.18 6.36 -9.37
CA GLN A 53 3.97 6.81 -8.23
C GLN A 53 5.36 6.16 -8.20
N CYS A 54 6.28 6.82 -7.50
CA CYS A 54 7.55 6.23 -7.11
C CYS A 54 7.35 5.14 -6.06
N VAL A 55 7.77 3.91 -6.40
CA VAL A 55 7.73 2.74 -5.52
C VAL A 55 9.17 2.22 -5.32
N PRO A 56 9.53 1.75 -4.12
CA PRO A 56 10.82 1.11 -3.89
C PRO A 56 11.08 -0.04 -4.86
N ASN A 57 12.29 -0.09 -5.40
CA ASN A 57 12.78 -1.08 -6.35
C ASN A 57 14.26 -1.38 -6.09
N GLN A 58 14.57 -2.00 -4.95
CA GLN A 58 15.93 -2.37 -4.57
C GLN A 58 16.36 -3.70 -5.18
N ARG A 59 15.40 -4.60 -5.40
CA ARG A 59 15.59 -5.96 -5.90
C ARG A 59 14.56 -6.29 -6.96
N VAL A 60 14.92 -7.22 -7.83
CA VAL A 60 14.00 -7.78 -8.81
C VAL A 60 12.79 -8.39 -8.07
N GLY A 61 11.58 -7.97 -8.42
CA GLY A 61 10.33 -8.40 -7.78
C GLY A 61 9.83 -7.52 -6.64
N ASP A 62 10.54 -6.43 -6.32
CA ASP A 62 10.02 -5.41 -5.40
C ASP A 62 8.83 -4.69 -6.03
N THR A 63 8.92 -4.36 -7.33
CA THR A 63 7.85 -3.70 -8.10
C THR A 63 7.16 -4.68 -9.04
N CYS A 64 5.85 -4.51 -9.23
CA CYS A 64 5.08 -5.31 -10.17
C CYS A 64 5.40 -4.86 -11.60
N GLY A 65 6.10 -5.70 -12.35
CA GLY A 65 6.54 -5.35 -13.70
C GLY A 65 7.24 -6.49 -14.42
N GLY A 66 7.08 -6.54 -15.74
CA GLY A 66 7.79 -7.50 -16.59
C GLY A 66 7.41 -8.94 -16.25
N ILE A 67 8.39 -9.77 -15.89
CA ILE A 67 8.15 -11.19 -15.62
C ILE A 67 8.04 -11.56 -14.13
N VAL A 68 8.03 -10.56 -13.23
CA VAL A 68 8.04 -10.80 -11.77
C VAL A 68 6.90 -10.05 -11.09
N PRO A 69 6.11 -10.72 -10.23
CA PRO A 69 5.07 -10.04 -9.47
C PRO A 69 5.70 -9.22 -8.34
N GLY A 70 5.11 -8.08 -8.02
CA GLY A 70 5.68 -7.12 -7.09
C GLY A 70 4.64 -6.21 -6.45
N MET A 71 5.12 -5.15 -5.80
CA MET A 71 4.29 -4.10 -5.22
C MET A 71 3.83 -3.12 -6.29
N CYS A 72 2.64 -2.58 -6.07
CA CYS A 72 2.02 -1.52 -6.83
C CYS A 72 1.87 -0.25 -5.97
N PRO A 73 1.74 0.92 -6.59
CA PRO A 73 1.39 2.16 -5.92
C PRO A 73 0.15 2.08 -5.02
N THR A 74 0.11 2.93 -4.01
CA THR A 74 -1.06 3.14 -3.14
C THR A 74 -1.36 4.63 -3.03
N PHE A 75 -2.64 5.01 -3.17
CA PHE A 75 -3.04 6.39 -3.40
C PHE A 75 -3.78 7.01 -2.21
N VAL A 76 -3.50 6.55 -0.98
CA VAL A 76 -4.30 6.91 0.21
C VAL A 76 -4.23 8.40 0.60
N THR A 77 -3.17 9.10 0.21
CA THR A 77 -2.99 10.56 0.40
C THR A 77 -3.42 11.40 -0.81
N TRP A 78 -3.70 10.75 -1.95
CA TRP A 78 -4.10 11.47 -3.15
C TRP A 78 -5.55 11.97 -3.04
N PRO A 79 -5.98 12.85 -3.95
CA PRO A 79 -7.36 13.34 -3.96
C PRO A 79 -8.39 12.20 -3.96
N PRO A 80 -9.62 12.46 -3.48
CA PRO A 80 -10.65 11.43 -3.24
C PRO A 80 -10.87 10.45 -4.40
N ALA A 81 -10.84 10.91 -5.66
CA ALA A 81 -11.04 10.09 -6.86
C ALA A 81 -10.00 8.95 -7.00
N TYR A 82 -8.80 9.13 -6.45
CA TYR A 82 -7.72 8.14 -6.52
C TYR A 82 -7.73 7.17 -5.34
N LYS A 83 -8.31 7.55 -4.19
CA LYS A 83 -8.33 6.71 -2.98
C LYS A 83 -9.15 5.42 -3.16
N THR A 84 -10.02 5.36 -4.18
CA THR A 84 -10.80 4.18 -4.54
C THR A 84 -10.06 3.22 -5.47
N VAL A 85 -8.88 3.61 -5.99
CA VAL A 85 -8.05 2.73 -6.83
C VAL A 85 -7.53 1.57 -5.98
N SER A 86 -7.87 0.35 -6.38
CA SER A 86 -7.41 -0.88 -5.74
C SER A 86 -6.33 -1.54 -6.60
N SER A 87 -5.07 -1.27 -6.27
CA SER A 87 -3.94 -1.77 -7.05
C SER A 87 -3.74 -3.29 -6.92
N VAL A 88 -3.80 -3.99 -8.04
CA VAL A 88 -3.55 -5.44 -8.14
C VAL A 88 -2.42 -5.71 -9.13
N CYS A 89 -1.51 -6.61 -8.79
CA CYS A 89 -0.46 -7.08 -9.69
C CYS A 89 -0.94 -8.32 -10.46
N VAL A 90 -1.25 -8.16 -11.75
CA VAL A 90 -1.92 -9.19 -12.58
C VAL A 90 -1.27 -9.33 -13.95
N TYR A 91 -1.71 -10.33 -14.72
CA TYR A 91 -1.27 -10.49 -16.10
C TYR A 91 -1.90 -9.43 -17.00
N VAL A 92 -1.07 -8.85 -17.84
CA VAL A 92 -1.44 -7.90 -18.89
C VAL A 92 -0.75 -8.35 -20.17
N ILE A 93 -1.47 -8.25 -21.29
CA ILE A 93 -0.86 -8.44 -22.61
C ILE A 93 -0.18 -7.11 -22.98
N PRO A 94 1.15 -7.07 -23.13
CA PRO A 94 1.85 -5.84 -23.46
C PRO A 94 1.45 -5.35 -24.86
N THR A 95 1.51 -4.04 -25.06
CA THR A 95 1.36 -3.41 -26.39
C THR A 95 2.56 -3.76 -27.28
N ASP A 96 3.75 -3.81 -26.68
CA ASP A 96 5.00 -4.21 -27.32
C ASP A 96 5.03 -5.71 -27.61
N LYS A 97 5.87 -6.10 -28.58
CA LYS A 97 5.98 -7.50 -28.98
C LYS A 97 6.72 -8.29 -27.90
N CYS A 98 6.14 -9.41 -27.48
CA CYS A 98 6.85 -10.36 -26.65
C CYS A 98 8.05 -10.95 -27.40
N LYS A 99 9.23 -10.83 -26.80
CA LYS A 99 10.44 -11.50 -27.23
C LYS A 99 10.28 -13.01 -27.04
N LYS A 100 10.70 -13.78 -28.04
CA LYS A 100 10.75 -15.24 -27.94
C LYS A 100 11.88 -15.65 -26.98
N GLU A 101 11.63 -16.63 -26.14
CA GLU A 101 12.63 -17.19 -25.25
C GLU A 101 13.90 -17.61 -26.03
N GLY A 102 15.08 -17.29 -25.50
CA GLY A 102 16.37 -17.58 -26.15
C GLY A 102 16.73 -16.71 -27.35
N THR A 103 15.90 -15.74 -27.75
CA THR A 103 16.25 -14.81 -28.85
C THR A 103 16.93 -13.54 -28.35
N PRO A 104 17.78 -12.86 -29.16
CA PRO A 104 18.37 -11.58 -28.77
C PRO A 104 17.31 -10.50 -28.53
N ALA A 105 17.58 -9.55 -27.64
CA ALA A 105 16.73 -8.39 -27.47
C ALA A 105 16.64 -7.61 -28.80
N ARG A 106 15.41 -7.40 -29.29
CA ARG A 106 15.13 -6.54 -30.43
C ARG A 106 14.55 -5.23 -29.92
N ALA A 107 14.84 -4.11 -30.57
CA ALA A 107 14.24 -2.83 -30.24
C ALA A 107 12.70 -2.92 -30.28
N GLY A 108 12.04 -2.45 -29.22
CA GLY A 108 10.58 -2.51 -29.07
C GLY A 108 10.02 -3.89 -28.72
N ALA A 109 10.85 -4.83 -28.26
CA ALA A 109 10.40 -6.10 -27.71
C ALA A 109 10.61 -6.16 -26.18
N VAL A 110 9.68 -6.80 -25.48
CA VAL A 110 9.72 -6.97 -24.02
C VAL A 110 9.86 -8.44 -23.65
N ASP A 111 10.55 -8.73 -22.55
CA ASP A 111 10.58 -10.08 -21.98
C ASP A 111 9.19 -10.40 -21.41
N CYS A 112 8.58 -11.45 -21.94
CA CYS A 112 7.26 -11.92 -21.51
C CYS A 112 7.38 -13.29 -20.85
N MET A 113 6.42 -13.57 -19.98
CA MET A 113 6.08 -14.94 -19.66
C MET A 113 4.96 -15.43 -20.56
N TYR A 114 4.89 -16.74 -20.71
CA TYR A 114 3.87 -17.36 -21.53
C TYR A 114 2.95 -18.21 -20.68
N ILE A 115 1.65 -17.98 -20.85
CA ILE A 115 0.56 -18.76 -20.26
C ILE A 115 -0.28 -19.38 -21.38
N ASN A 116 -0.95 -20.49 -21.09
CA ASN A 116 -1.90 -21.08 -22.03
C ASN A 116 -3.27 -20.46 -21.80
N ASP A 117 -3.96 -20.10 -22.87
CA ASP A 117 -5.39 -19.81 -22.79
C ASP A 117 -6.22 -21.10 -22.84
N GLU A 118 -7.54 -20.97 -22.75
CA GLU A 118 -8.49 -22.10 -22.77
C GLU A 118 -8.43 -22.93 -24.07
N SER A 119 -7.92 -22.35 -25.17
CA SER A 119 -7.71 -23.04 -26.44
C SER A 119 -6.33 -23.69 -26.54
N ASN A 120 -5.59 -23.77 -25.42
CA ASN A 120 -4.19 -24.17 -25.36
C ASN A 120 -3.27 -23.32 -26.26
N GLN A 121 -3.68 -22.11 -26.61
CA GLN A 121 -2.83 -21.18 -27.34
C GLN A 121 -1.93 -20.44 -26.35
N GLN A 122 -0.63 -20.39 -26.67
CA GLN A 122 0.35 -19.71 -25.85
C GLN A 122 0.23 -18.18 -26.03
N VAL A 123 -0.04 -17.47 -24.94
CA VAL A 123 -0.18 -16.01 -24.91
C VAL A 123 0.97 -15.42 -24.10
N GLY A 124 1.67 -14.46 -24.68
CA GLY A 124 2.72 -13.69 -24.00
C GLY A 124 2.10 -12.60 -23.13
N VAL A 125 2.46 -12.60 -21.85
CA VAL A 125 1.96 -11.67 -20.83
C VAL A 125 3.12 -11.14 -19.98
N ILE A 126 2.86 -10.02 -19.32
CA ILE A 126 3.71 -9.44 -18.27
C ILE A 126 2.88 -9.20 -17.02
N TYR A 127 3.53 -9.05 -15.87
CA TYR A 127 2.93 -8.46 -14.68
C TYR A 127 2.87 -6.95 -14.82
N ALA A 128 1.71 -6.38 -14.48
CA ALA A 128 1.52 -4.94 -14.36
C ALA A 128 0.48 -4.64 -13.28
N CYS A 129 0.51 -3.40 -12.79
CA CYS A 129 -0.49 -2.93 -11.83
C CYS A 129 -1.76 -2.49 -12.55
N VAL A 130 -2.90 -2.95 -12.07
CA VAL A 130 -4.21 -2.66 -12.63
C VAL A 130 -5.18 -2.39 -11.49
N ASP A 131 -6.07 -1.41 -11.68
CA ASP A 131 -7.15 -1.10 -10.75
C ASP A 131 -8.22 -2.19 -10.79
N PHE A 132 -8.73 -2.57 -9.63
CA PHE A 132 -9.81 -3.53 -9.47
C PHE A 132 -11.04 -2.86 -8.89
N ASP A 133 -12.16 -3.00 -9.59
CA ASP A 133 -13.44 -2.53 -9.10
C ASP A 133 -14.11 -3.63 -8.26
N LEU A 134 -14.30 -3.34 -6.96
CA LEU A 134 -14.92 -4.27 -6.01
C LEU A 134 -16.43 -4.45 -6.22
N GLN A 135 -17.10 -3.44 -6.79
CA GLN A 135 -18.55 -3.50 -7.03
C GLN A 135 -18.82 -4.35 -8.28
N GLU A 136 -18.09 -4.07 -9.35
CA GLU A 136 -18.21 -4.81 -10.62
C GLU A 136 -17.41 -6.13 -10.61
N LYS A 137 -16.58 -6.35 -9.58
CA LYS A 137 -15.68 -7.50 -9.40
C LYS A 137 -14.84 -7.76 -10.64
N ARG A 138 -14.24 -6.72 -11.21
CA ARG A 138 -13.41 -6.84 -12.42
C ARG A 138 -12.23 -5.88 -12.42
N LEU A 139 -11.23 -6.23 -13.21
CA LEU A 139 -10.11 -5.34 -13.51
C LEU A 139 -10.55 -4.24 -14.49
N LEU A 140 -10.04 -3.03 -14.27
CA LEU A 140 -10.40 -1.84 -15.04
C LEU A 140 -9.43 -1.60 -16.20
N PHE A 141 -9.53 -2.45 -17.21
CA PHE A 141 -8.88 -2.23 -18.50
C PHE A 141 -9.75 -1.40 -19.45
N GLU A 142 -9.14 -0.89 -20.52
CA GLU A 142 -9.88 -0.43 -21.70
C GLU A 142 -10.76 -1.55 -22.24
N LYS A 143 -12.05 -1.26 -22.42
CA LYS A 143 -13.04 -2.24 -22.90
C LYS A 143 -12.61 -2.84 -24.24
N LYS A 144 -12.75 -4.16 -24.38
CA LYS A 144 -12.40 -4.95 -25.58
C LYS A 144 -10.90 -5.01 -25.90
N SER A 145 -10.03 -4.45 -25.06
CA SER A 145 -8.58 -4.65 -25.19
C SER A 145 -8.20 -6.13 -25.05
N LYS A 146 -7.00 -6.49 -25.50
CA LYS A 146 -6.51 -7.88 -25.36
C LYS A 146 -6.46 -8.29 -23.88
N SER A 147 -6.02 -7.38 -23.01
CA SER A 147 -5.95 -7.61 -21.57
C SER A 147 -7.33 -7.72 -20.92
N ASP A 148 -8.31 -6.91 -21.33
CA ASP A 148 -9.71 -7.03 -20.88
C ASP A 148 -10.28 -8.41 -21.24
N LYS A 149 -10.07 -8.86 -22.49
CA LYS A 149 -10.50 -10.20 -22.93
C LYS A 149 -9.81 -11.32 -22.15
N LEU A 150 -8.51 -11.20 -21.88
CA LEU A 150 -7.77 -12.18 -21.08
C LEU A 150 -8.27 -12.21 -19.64
N ALA A 151 -8.50 -11.05 -19.02
CA ALA A 151 -8.96 -10.94 -17.65
C ALA A 151 -10.35 -11.57 -17.44
N ASN A 152 -11.25 -11.41 -18.42
CA ASN A 152 -12.57 -12.04 -18.39
C ASN A 152 -12.50 -13.57 -18.51
N LYS A 153 -11.44 -14.13 -19.11
CA LYS A 153 -11.22 -15.59 -19.16
C LYS A 153 -10.62 -16.14 -17.86
N ILE A 154 -9.71 -15.39 -17.23
CA ILE A 154 -9.06 -15.81 -15.97
C ILE A 154 -10.02 -15.71 -14.77
N ASP A 155 -11.11 -14.94 -14.89
CA ASP A 155 -12.08 -14.69 -13.82
C ASP A 155 -11.44 -14.17 -12.52
N TYR A 156 -10.64 -13.11 -12.66
CA TYR A 156 -10.01 -12.42 -11.53
C TYR A 156 -11.02 -12.01 -10.43
N GLY A 157 -12.26 -11.70 -10.81
CA GLY A 157 -13.31 -11.26 -9.90
C GLY A 157 -13.60 -12.25 -8.78
N SER A 158 -13.71 -13.54 -9.12
CA SER A 158 -14.12 -14.58 -8.18
C SER A 158 -13.08 -14.84 -7.08
N PHE A 159 -11.79 -14.80 -7.41
CA PHE A 159 -10.73 -15.11 -6.45
C PHE A 159 -10.09 -13.88 -5.81
N LEU A 160 -9.95 -12.73 -6.48
CA LEU A 160 -9.30 -11.56 -5.87
C LEU A 160 -10.08 -11.02 -4.67
N THR A 161 -11.40 -10.96 -4.79
CA THR A 161 -12.27 -10.52 -3.69
C THR A 161 -12.15 -11.47 -2.48
N LYS A 162 -12.06 -12.78 -2.73
CA LYS A 162 -11.91 -13.79 -1.68
C LYS A 162 -10.53 -13.77 -1.02
N SER A 163 -9.49 -13.59 -1.82
CA SER A 163 -8.09 -13.63 -1.35
C SER A 163 -7.65 -12.33 -0.68
N CYS A 164 -8.10 -11.19 -1.18
CA CYS A 164 -7.56 -9.88 -0.82
C CYS A 164 -8.61 -8.89 -0.34
N GLY A 165 -9.90 -9.19 -0.49
CA GLY A 165 -10.99 -8.37 0.02
C GLY A 165 -11.20 -8.57 1.52
N ASN A 166 -11.41 -7.48 2.25
CA ASN A 166 -11.75 -7.53 3.66
C ASN A 166 -13.27 -7.31 3.83
N PRO A 167 -14.02 -8.25 4.43
CA PRO A 167 -15.47 -8.09 4.59
C PRO A 167 -15.85 -6.92 5.52
N ALA A 168 -14.96 -6.50 6.42
CA ALA A 168 -15.17 -5.32 7.27
C ALA A 168 -14.85 -4.00 6.56
N TYR A 169 -14.13 -4.04 5.43
CA TYR A 169 -13.72 -2.86 4.66
C TYR A 169 -13.88 -3.13 3.17
N ASN A 170 -15.03 -2.79 2.62
CA ASN A 170 -15.41 -3.07 1.22
C ASN A 170 -14.99 -1.98 0.22
N MET A 171 -14.09 -1.06 0.61
CA MET A 171 -13.72 0.08 -0.23
C MET A 171 -12.55 -0.21 -1.16
N SER A 172 -11.65 -1.12 -0.77
CA SER A 172 -10.44 -1.44 -1.55
C SER A 172 -9.85 -2.79 -1.17
N LEU A 173 -9.21 -3.47 -2.12
CA LEU A 173 -8.42 -4.67 -1.83
C LEU A 173 -7.25 -4.32 -0.91
N CYS A 174 -6.88 -5.25 -0.02
CA CYS A 174 -5.79 -5.06 0.95
C CYS A 174 -5.92 -3.78 1.77
N THR A 175 -7.16 -3.35 2.03
CA THR A 175 -7.53 -2.10 2.73
C THR A 175 -6.84 -0.84 2.20
N GLY A 176 -6.39 -0.86 0.94
CA GLY A 176 -5.68 0.25 0.30
C GLY A 176 -4.25 0.44 0.82
N ARG A 177 -3.77 -0.48 1.67
CA ARG A 177 -2.49 -0.42 2.40
C ARG A 177 -1.50 -1.48 1.94
N GLY A 178 -1.70 -1.99 0.74
CA GLY A 178 -0.86 -3.01 0.14
C GLY A 178 -1.28 -3.31 -1.29
N THR A 179 -0.63 -4.32 -1.86
CA THR A 179 -0.90 -4.81 -3.22
C THR A 179 -1.43 -6.23 -3.16
N CYS A 180 -2.54 -6.49 -3.83
CA CYS A 180 -2.98 -7.86 -4.06
C CYS A 180 -2.15 -8.45 -5.21
N ARG A 181 -1.35 -9.48 -4.93
CA ARG A 181 -0.41 -10.06 -5.90
C ARG A 181 -0.41 -11.59 -5.80
N PRO A 182 0.00 -12.30 -6.87
CA PRO A 182 0.16 -13.73 -6.77
C PRO A 182 1.32 -14.08 -5.84
N GLN A 183 1.20 -15.23 -5.17
CA GLN A 183 2.24 -15.77 -4.29
C GLN A 183 3.56 -15.93 -5.04
N GLU A 184 3.48 -16.46 -6.27
CA GLU A 184 4.62 -16.73 -7.14
C GLU A 184 4.22 -16.54 -8.62
N SER A 185 5.20 -16.48 -9.51
CA SER A 185 4.95 -16.45 -10.95
C SER A 185 4.12 -17.66 -11.42
N LYS A 186 3.13 -17.42 -12.29
CA LYS A 186 2.23 -18.45 -12.85
C LYS A 186 1.30 -19.14 -11.84
N LYS A 187 1.06 -18.56 -10.66
CA LYS A 187 0.11 -19.09 -9.66
C LYS A 187 -1.16 -18.25 -9.59
N GLU A 188 -2.29 -18.92 -9.41
CA GLU A 188 -3.62 -18.32 -9.22
C GLU A 188 -3.90 -17.94 -7.75
N LYS A 189 -3.00 -18.29 -6.83
CA LYS A 189 -3.16 -17.94 -5.41
C LYS A 189 -2.65 -16.54 -5.14
N TYR A 190 -3.57 -15.64 -4.80
CA TYR A 190 -3.29 -14.24 -4.47
C TYR A 190 -3.31 -14.02 -2.96
N PHE A 191 -2.55 -13.02 -2.52
CA PHE A 191 -2.50 -12.55 -1.14
C PHE A 191 -2.17 -11.06 -1.11
N CYS A 192 -2.44 -10.42 0.03
CA CYS A 192 -2.04 -9.04 0.24
C CYS A 192 -0.58 -8.96 0.70
N SER A 193 0.24 -8.30 -0.10
CA SER A 193 1.56 -7.84 0.31
C SER A 193 1.42 -6.44 0.87
N CYS A 194 1.57 -6.30 2.19
CA CYS A 194 1.36 -5.04 2.88
C CYS A 194 2.51 -4.06 2.66
N ASN A 195 2.18 -2.79 2.60
CA ASN A 195 3.18 -1.73 2.68
C ASN A 195 3.89 -1.80 4.04
N VAL A 196 5.16 -1.39 4.08
CA VAL A 196 5.94 -1.33 5.32
C VAL A 196 5.19 -0.48 6.34
N GLY A 197 5.06 -0.94 7.59
CA GLY A 197 4.25 -0.26 8.61
C GLY A 197 2.82 -0.79 8.75
N TYR A 198 2.41 -1.73 7.90
CA TYR A 198 1.13 -2.43 8.01
C TYR A 198 1.30 -3.96 8.07
N LYS A 199 0.34 -4.63 8.70
CA LYS A 199 0.26 -6.09 8.81
C LYS A 199 -1.18 -6.59 8.82
N GLY A 200 -1.34 -7.91 8.85
CA GLY A 200 -2.63 -8.58 8.78
C GLY A 200 -2.85 -9.25 7.43
N ILE A 201 -3.92 -10.04 7.33
CA ILE A 201 -4.23 -10.79 6.10
C ILE A 201 -4.64 -9.84 4.98
N HIS A 202 -5.23 -8.69 5.33
CA HIS A 202 -5.69 -7.67 4.40
C HIS A 202 -5.04 -6.31 4.67
N CYS A 203 -3.88 -6.28 5.34
CA CYS A 203 -3.15 -5.06 5.72
C CYS A 203 -3.94 -4.10 6.61
N GLU A 204 -4.90 -4.64 7.36
CA GLU A 204 -5.86 -3.88 8.14
C GLU A 204 -5.28 -3.32 9.44
N LYS A 205 -4.14 -3.83 9.91
CA LYS A 205 -3.51 -3.43 11.17
C LYS A 205 -2.29 -2.57 10.91
N ILE A 206 -2.17 -1.50 11.67
CA ILE A 206 -0.93 -0.71 11.75
C ILE A 206 0.06 -1.50 12.58
N ASP A 207 1.30 -1.59 12.09
CA ASP A 207 2.40 -2.29 12.73
C ASP A 207 3.46 -1.33 13.29
N SER A 208 3.75 -0.24 12.57
CA SER A 208 4.69 0.80 13.01
C SER A 208 4.51 2.11 12.23
N ASN A 209 5.19 3.18 12.64
CA ASN A 209 5.26 4.43 11.88
C ASN A 209 6.14 4.37 10.62
N LYS A 210 6.74 3.20 10.32
CA LYS A 210 7.66 3.07 9.20
C LYS A 210 6.92 3.16 7.86
N CYS A 211 7.58 3.74 6.86
CA CYS A 211 6.99 3.88 5.54
C CYS A 211 8.07 3.82 4.46
N THR A 212 7.66 3.38 3.26
CA THR A 212 8.55 3.29 2.10
C THR A 212 7.95 3.88 0.84
N ASN A 213 6.70 4.36 0.88
CA ASN A 213 6.10 5.08 -0.22
C ASN A 213 5.69 6.49 0.27
N ILE A 214 6.01 7.51 -0.51
CA ILE A 214 5.77 8.93 -0.19
C ILE A 214 4.31 9.17 0.19
N ALA A 215 3.40 8.51 -0.52
CA ALA A 215 1.96 8.66 -0.39
C ALA A 215 1.29 7.69 0.60
N GLN A 216 2.06 6.98 1.43
CA GLN A 216 1.57 5.84 2.24
C GLN A 216 0.81 6.25 3.51
N CYS A 217 1.18 7.37 4.12
CA CYS A 217 0.65 7.81 5.41
C CYS A 217 -0.83 8.21 5.27
N ALA A 218 -1.67 8.05 6.28
CA ALA A 218 -3.11 8.35 6.14
C ALA A 218 -3.40 9.86 5.95
N ALA A 219 -2.64 10.70 6.65
CA ALA A 219 -2.70 12.16 6.57
C ALA A 219 -1.32 12.75 6.94
N GLY A 220 -0.48 12.93 5.93
CA GLY A 220 0.94 13.24 6.08
C GLY A 220 1.76 12.72 4.92
N ILE A 221 3.08 12.85 5.04
CA ILE A 221 4.02 12.44 4.00
C ILE A 221 5.06 11.50 4.61
N CYS A 222 5.42 10.45 3.88
CA CYS A 222 6.53 9.61 4.28
C CYS A 222 7.86 10.33 4.05
N ASN A 223 8.61 10.59 5.12
CA ASN A 223 9.97 11.09 5.00
C ASN A 223 10.89 9.94 4.59
N LEU A 224 11.27 9.87 3.31
CA LEU A 224 12.06 8.76 2.77
C LEU A 224 13.48 8.65 3.35
N ASN A 225 13.99 9.70 4.00
CA ASN A 225 15.29 9.65 4.68
C ASN A 225 15.19 8.97 6.05
N LYS A 226 14.15 9.31 6.81
CA LYS A 226 13.87 8.66 8.11
C LYS A 226 13.13 7.33 7.97
N GLN A 227 12.49 7.12 6.81
CA GLN A 227 11.55 6.03 6.55
C GLN A 227 10.39 6.01 7.55
N GLU A 228 9.89 7.19 7.94
CA GLU A 228 8.81 7.36 8.91
C GLU A 228 7.80 8.40 8.43
N CYS A 229 6.54 8.23 8.80
CA CYS A 229 5.49 9.19 8.48
C CYS A 229 5.64 10.46 9.31
N GLU A 230 5.59 11.61 8.63
CA GLU A 230 5.50 12.93 9.23
C GLU A 230 4.05 13.42 9.04
N CYS A 231 3.33 13.54 10.16
CA CYS A 231 1.90 13.82 10.16
C CYS A 231 1.58 15.29 9.95
N GLU A 232 0.46 15.53 9.25
CA GLU A 232 -0.11 16.86 9.12
C GLU A 232 -0.68 17.36 10.45
N GLU A 233 -0.87 18.68 10.56
CA GLU A 233 -1.49 19.25 11.74
C GLU A 233 -2.88 18.65 11.95
N GLY A 234 -3.18 18.22 13.17
CA GLY A 234 -4.45 17.58 13.50
C GLY A 234 -4.46 16.07 13.43
N THR A 235 -3.36 15.44 13.00
CA THR A 235 -3.20 13.99 13.00
C THR A 235 -1.96 13.56 13.77
N ILE A 236 -2.01 12.37 14.36
CA ILE A 236 -0.96 11.81 15.24
C ILE A 236 -0.86 10.29 15.11
N GLY A 237 0.17 9.74 15.75
CA GLY A 237 0.44 8.32 15.87
C GLY A 237 0.93 7.67 14.59
N ASP A 238 1.14 6.36 14.67
CA ASP A 238 1.71 5.59 13.56
C ASP A 238 0.85 5.70 12.30
N GLN A 239 1.52 5.89 11.16
CA GLN A 239 0.89 6.09 9.86
C GLN A 239 -0.06 7.30 9.82
N CYS A 240 0.02 8.21 10.81
CA CYS A 240 -0.87 9.35 10.98
C CYS A 240 -2.34 8.95 11.00
N ALA A 241 -2.64 7.81 11.62
CA ALA A 241 -3.96 7.19 11.55
C ALA A 241 -4.95 7.75 12.58
N PHE A 242 -4.48 8.50 13.58
CA PHE A 242 -5.29 9.02 14.66
C PHE A 242 -5.41 10.54 14.57
N CYS A 243 -6.48 11.08 15.12
CA CYS A 243 -6.68 12.52 15.20
C CYS A 243 -6.11 13.08 16.49
N SER A 244 -5.64 14.33 16.44
CA SER A 244 -5.21 15.07 17.63
C SER A 244 -6.43 15.74 18.27
N PRO A 245 -6.88 15.32 19.47
CA PRO A 245 -8.12 15.86 20.06
C PRO A 245 -8.09 17.37 20.32
N ASN A 246 -6.89 17.94 20.50
CA ASN A 246 -6.69 19.34 20.85
C ASN A 246 -6.37 20.23 19.65
N SER A 247 -6.28 19.66 18.43
CA SER A 247 -5.96 20.44 17.24
C SER A 247 -7.22 21.00 16.59
N PRO A 248 -7.23 22.27 16.18
CA PRO A 248 -8.32 22.85 15.39
C PRO A 248 -8.39 22.30 13.96
N GLN A 249 -7.37 21.57 13.49
CA GLN A 249 -7.35 20.92 12.18
C GLN A 249 -7.79 19.45 12.23
N ALA A 250 -8.07 18.91 13.42
CA ALA A 250 -8.46 17.52 13.57
C ALA A 250 -9.68 17.17 12.70
N CYS A 251 -9.66 15.98 12.12
CA CYS A 251 -10.74 15.48 11.27
C CYS A 251 -11.09 16.40 10.09
N ASN A 252 -10.09 17.12 9.56
CA ASN A 252 -10.26 18.09 8.48
C ASN A 252 -11.38 19.13 8.75
N LYS A 253 -11.69 19.40 10.03
CA LYS A 253 -12.81 20.26 10.47
C LYS A 253 -14.20 19.76 10.09
N ASN A 254 -14.32 18.53 9.60
CA ASN A 254 -15.57 17.91 9.16
C ASN A 254 -15.97 16.74 10.07
N GLY A 255 -15.57 16.80 11.34
CA GLY A 255 -15.87 15.77 12.31
C GLY A 255 -15.30 16.07 13.69
N LYS A 256 -15.48 15.10 14.59
CA LYS A 256 -15.02 15.19 15.98
C LYS A 256 -14.09 14.03 16.31
N CYS A 257 -12.98 14.37 16.95
CA CYS A 257 -12.03 13.38 17.43
C CYS A 257 -12.57 12.70 18.70
N LYS A 258 -12.73 11.37 18.69
CA LYS A 258 -13.22 10.60 19.84
C LYS A 258 -12.19 9.57 20.28
N VAL A 259 -11.83 9.61 21.55
CA VAL A 259 -11.04 8.55 22.17
C VAL A 259 -11.95 7.33 22.35
N PRO A 260 -11.55 6.11 21.91
CA PRO A 260 -12.27 4.90 22.23
C PRO A 260 -12.34 4.78 23.75
N GLN A 261 -13.53 4.88 24.34
CA GLN A 261 -13.69 4.61 25.77
C GLN A 261 -13.35 3.14 25.99
N LYS A 262 -12.17 2.89 26.57
CA LYS A 262 -11.90 1.61 27.23
C LYS A 262 -13.00 1.48 28.28
N THR A 263 -13.90 0.52 28.14
CA THR A 263 -14.71 0.06 29.27
C THR A 263 -13.72 -0.45 30.30
N LEU A 264 -13.35 0.41 31.25
CA LEU A 264 -12.78 0.01 32.52
C LEU A 264 -13.85 -0.84 33.20
N SER A 265 -13.75 -2.15 33.01
CA SER A 265 -14.37 -3.08 33.94
C SER A 265 -13.66 -2.89 35.28
N ASP A 266 -14.19 -1.97 36.10
CA ASP A 266 -13.93 -1.94 37.53
C ASP A 266 -14.43 -3.29 38.09
N ASP A 267 -13.54 -4.26 38.18
CA ASP A 267 -13.75 -5.43 39.04
C ASP A 267 -12.80 -5.34 40.24
N SER A 268 -12.98 -4.27 41.01
CA SER A 268 -12.67 -4.29 42.43
C SER A 268 -13.84 -4.95 43.15
N SER A 269 -13.85 -6.27 43.19
CA SER A 269 -14.58 -7.01 44.22
C SER A 269 -13.70 -8.14 44.78
N MET A 270 -13.03 -7.80 45.88
CA MET A 270 -12.42 -8.77 46.76
C MET A 270 -13.51 -9.68 47.34
N MET A 271 -13.44 -10.98 47.04
CA MET A 271 -13.92 -12.00 47.96
C MET A 271 -12.80 -13.02 48.19
N MET A 272 -12.18 -12.90 49.36
CA MET A 272 -11.40 -13.97 49.97
C MET A 272 -12.34 -15.14 50.25
N ASN A 273 -12.12 -16.27 49.59
CA ASN A 273 -12.69 -17.54 50.02
C ASN A 273 -11.58 -18.40 50.64
N THR A 274 -11.52 -18.37 51.97
CA THR A 274 -10.71 -19.27 52.79
C THR A 274 -11.34 -20.66 52.76
N SER A 275 -10.75 -21.58 52.01
CA SER A 275 -11.01 -23.01 52.17
C SER A 275 -9.78 -23.69 52.72
N LYS A 276 -9.88 -24.07 54.01
CA LYS A 276 -9.05 -25.06 54.69
C LYS A 276 -8.97 -26.33 53.84
N MET A 277 -7.77 -26.82 53.59
CA MET A 277 -7.53 -28.26 53.51
C MET A 277 -6.20 -28.57 54.20
N ASP A 278 -6.32 -29.35 55.26
CA ASP A 278 -5.26 -29.95 56.06
C ASP A 278 -5.30 -31.43 55.71
N PHE A 279 -4.21 -31.99 55.16
CA PHE A 279 -3.91 -33.41 55.31
C PHE A 279 -2.42 -33.69 55.07
N SER A 280 -1.88 -34.51 55.95
CA SER A 280 -0.47 -34.68 56.25
C SER A 280 0.22 -35.83 55.48
N GLN A 281 1.55 -35.88 55.67
CA GLN A 281 2.49 -37.03 55.56
C GLN A 281 3.26 -37.28 54.25
N ALA A 282 4.57 -36.96 54.32
CA ALA A 282 5.77 -37.79 54.15
C ALA A 282 5.77 -38.89 53.04
N THR A 283 6.81 -39.10 52.22
CA THR A 283 8.26 -39.24 52.51
C THR A 283 9.04 -39.36 51.18
N ALA A 284 10.28 -38.84 51.16
CA ALA A 284 11.45 -39.17 50.32
C ALA A 284 11.31 -39.59 48.83
N ASN A 285 11.94 -38.81 47.92
CA ASN A 285 13.17 -39.25 47.23
C ASN A 285 13.81 -38.18 46.31
N ALA A 286 15.12 -38.03 46.50
CA ALA A 286 16.22 -37.82 45.54
C ALA A 286 16.09 -36.92 44.30
N SER A 287 17.01 -35.94 44.26
CA SER A 287 17.87 -35.58 43.12
C SER A 287 17.24 -35.01 41.85
N SER A 288 17.43 -33.70 41.63
CA SER A 288 18.45 -33.24 40.66
C SER A 288 18.50 -31.71 40.52
N ARG A 289 19.72 -31.27 40.27
CA ARG A 289 20.21 -29.95 39.86
C ARG A 289 19.22 -29.17 38.99
N PHE A 290 18.93 -27.93 39.37
CA PHE A 290 18.42 -26.92 38.43
C PHE A 290 19.23 -25.63 38.56
N LEU A 291 19.69 -25.15 37.41
CA LEU A 291 20.59 -24.02 37.25
C LEU A 291 19.93 -22.73 37.72
N GLN A 292 20.66 -22.02 38.58
CA GLN A 292 20.53 -20.59 38.81
C GLN A 292 20.86 -19.85 37.50
N MET A 293 19.85 -19.30 36.83
CA MET A 293 20.05 -18.23 35.85
C MET A 293 19.14 -17.07 36.20
N SER A 294 19.81 -15.97 36.50
CA SER A 294 19.30 -14.66 36.88
C SER A 294 18.39 -14.10 35.78
N MET A 295 17.10 -13.97 36.04
CA MET A 295 16.23 -13.08 35.28
C MET A 295 16.23 -11.71 35.96
N ALA A 296 17.05 -10.80 35.42
CA ALA A 296 16.87 -9.38 35.64
C ALA A 296 15.61 -8.95 34.88
N GLY A 297 14.46 -9.01 35.56
CA GLY A 297 13.23 -8.40 35.10
C GLY A 297 13.40 -6.89 35.07
N SER A 298 13.46 -6.30 33.88
CA SER A 298 13.21 -4.87 33.72
C SER A 298 11.75 -4.62 34.06
N GLN A 299 11.54 -3.94 35.19
CA GLN A 299 10.26 -3.36 35.56
C GLN A 299 10.00 -2.17 34.63
N ASP A 300 9.24 -2.39 33.57
CA ASP A 300 8.60 -1.29 32.85
C ASP A 300 7.48 -0.72 33.73
N SER A 301 7.86 0.30 34.50
CA SER A 301 6.95 1.18 35.22
C SER A 301 6.74 2.40 34.34
N ASP A 302 5.78 2.35 33.41
CA ASP A 302 5.23 3.54 32.74
C ASP A 302 3.88 3.19 32.12
N SER A 303 2.88 3.09 32.98
CA SER A 303 1.47 2.93 32.61
C SER A 303 0.68 4.09 33.20
N ASP A 304 0.72 5.27 32.58
CA ASP A 304 -0.33 6.28 32.81
C ASP A 304 -0.50 7.39 31.74
N SER A 305 0.19 7.32 30.58
CA SER A 305 0.09 8.39 29.55
C SER A 305 -0.42 7.96 28.17
N LYS A 306 -0.64 6.67 27.90
CA LYS A 306 -0.86 6.14 26.52
C LYS A 306 -2.32 5.96 26.06
N SER A 307 -3.31 6.55 26.76
CA SER A 307 -4.72 6.33 26.39
C SER A 307 -5.31 7.37 25.43
N GLN A 308 -4.63 8.50 25.19
CA GLN A 308 -5.11 9.55 24.27
C GLN A 308 -4.64 9.36 22.82
N ASP A 309 -3.69 8.44 22.58
CA ASP A 309 -2.98 8.34 21.30
C ASP A 309 -3.75 7.66 20.17
N ASN A 310 -4.92 7.06 20.48
CA ASN A 310 -5.72 6.29 19.52
C ASN A 310 -7.09 6.93 19.23
N ALA A 311 -7.20 8.25 19.36
CA ALA A 311 -8.45 8.93 19.06
C ALA A 311 -8.76 8.86 17.55
N VAL A 312 -10.00 8.52 17.20
CA VAL A 312 -10.45 8.34 15.81
C VAL A 312 -11.50 9.40 15.47
N CYS A 313 -11.49 9.87 14.23
CA CYS A 313 -12.49 10.79 13.74
C CYS A 313 -13.86 10.13 13.61
N VAL A 314 -14.87 10.82 14.12
CA VAL A 314 -16.27 10.58 13.79
C VAL A 314 -16.72 11.72 12.89
N CYS A 315 -16.96 11.40 11.63
CA CYS A 315 -17.30 12.40 10.62
C CYS A 315 -18.71 12.93 10.78
N ASP A 316 -18.87 14.21 10.46
CA ASP A 316 -20.17 14.83 10.35
C ASP A 316 -20.95 14.25 9.16
N PRO A 317 -22.30 14.34 9.16
CA PRO A 317 -23.12 13.82 8.06
C PRO A 317 -22.66 14.38 6.70
N GLY A 318 -22.49 13.49 5.73
CA GLY A 318 -22.02 13.85 4.40
C GLY A 318 -20.50 13.85 4.24
N TRP A 319 -19.75 13.38 5.26
CA TRP A 319 -18.31 13.18 5.20
C TRP A 319 -17.90 11.75 5.59
N GLN A 320 -16.79 11.28 5.03
CA GLN A 320 -16.25 9.94 5.20
C GLN A 320 -14.71 9.95 5.02
N GLY A 321 -14.07 8.82 5.36
CA GLY A 321 -12.61 8.68 5.37
C GLY A 321 -12.05 8.60 6.79
N THR A 322 -10.77 8.25 6.89
CA THR A 322 -10.10 8.08 8.20
C THR A 322 -10.08 9.39 8.98
N HIS A 323 -10.00 10.52 8.28
CA HIS A 323 -9.93 11.86 8.85
C HIS A 323 -11.02 12.79 8.30
N CYS A 324 -12.13 12.23 7.79
CA CYS A 324 -13.27 13.00 7.27
C CYS A 324 -12.92 13.93 6.10
N GLU A 325 -11.98 13.50 5.27
CA GLU A 325 -11.45 14.27 4.16
C GLU A 325 -12.25 14.10 2.85
N ARG A 326 -13.24 13.21 2.80
CA ARG A 326 -14.08 12.98 1.62
C ARG A 326 -15.52 13.32 1.90
N SER A 327 -16.14 14.15 1.06
CA SER A 327 -17.58 14.31 1.07
C SER A 327 -18.26 13.10 0.43
N THR A 328 -19.51 12.84 0.81
CA THR A 328 -20.38 11.90 0.09
C THR A 328 -21.02 12.54 -1.15
N ASP A 329 -20.92 13.87 -1.27
CA ASP A 329 -21.33 14.62 -2.46
C ASP A 329 -20.12 14.77 -3.38
N GLU A 330 -20.17 14.12 -4.54
CA GLU A 330 -19.05 14.10 -5.51
C GLU A 330 -18.68 15.51 -6.02
N SER A 331 -19.65 16.43 -6.06
CA SER A 331 -19.43 17.83 -6.44
C SER A 331 -18.53 18.59 -5.47
N LYS A 332 -18.40 18.11 -4.23
CA LYS A 332 -17.56 18.71 -3.18
C LYS A 332 -16.17 18.08 -3.10
N ASN A 333 -15.96 16.93 -3.74
CA ASN A 333 -14.68 16.23 -3.78
C ASN A 333 -13.82 16.66 -4.98
N SER A 334 -14.41 17.35 -5.94
CA SER A 334 -13.73 17.91 -7.11
C SER A 334 -13.11 19.24 -6.70
N THR A 335 -11.79 19.25 -6.51
CA THR A 335 -11.02 20.48 -6.70
C THR A 335 -11.21 20.85 -8.17
N GLY A 336 -11.93 21.94 -8.40
CA GLY A 336 -12.47 22.30 -9.70
C GLY A 336 -11.44 22.35 -10.83
N ASP A 337 -11.89 21.92 -11.99
CA ASP A 337 -11.46 22.39 -13.30
C ASP A 337 -12.60 22.09 -14.27
N ASP A 338 -13.48 23.07 -14.47
CA ASP A 338 -14.34 23.16 -15.65
C ASP A 338 -13.43 23.39 -16.86
N VAL A 339 -12.97 22.31 -17.50
CA VAL A 339 -12.35 22.39 -18.83
C VAL A 339 -13.40 21.98 -19.86
N PRO A 340 -13.66 22.81 -20.90
CA PRO A 340 -14.62 22.50 -21.95
C PRO A 340 -14.27 21.20 -22.66
N SER A 341 -15.29 20.39 -22.93
CA SER A 341 -15.19 19.18 -23.74
C SER A 341 -14.88 19.56 -25.20
N ASP A 342 -13.60 19.58 -25.56
CA ASP A 342 -13.19 19.47 -26.97
C ASP A 342 -12.75 18.03 -27.27
N SER A 343 -13.57 17.41 -28.12
CA SER A 343 -13.33 16.12 -28.75
C SER A 343 -12.23 16.24 -29.80
N SER A 344 -11.06 15.62 -29.55
CA SER A 344 -10.17 15.16 -30.62
C SER A 344 -9.02 14.30 -30.08
N ASP A 345 -8.98 13.05 -30.55
CA ASP A 345 -7.81 12.19 -30.77
C ASP A 345 -6.82 11.94 -29.62
N ALA A 346 -7.14 10.93 -28.80
CA ALA A 346 -6.15 10.24 -27.96
C ALA A 346 -5.42 9.15 -28.77
N ALA A 347 -4.36 9.55 -29.47
CA ALA A 347 -3.28 8.64 -29.88
C ALA A 347 -1.96 9.14 -29.27
N HIS A 348 -1.21 8.20 -28.69
CA HIS A 348 0.15 8.31 -28.17
C HIS A 348 0.35 8.89 -26.76
N SER A 349 0.66 8.01 -25.80
CA SER A 349 1.93 8.08 -25.05
C SER A 349 2.13 6.84 -24.16
N LEU A 350 2.81 5.82 -24.69
CA LEU A 350 3.43 4.75 -23.93
C LEU A 350 4.85 4.58 -24.47
N ALA A 351 5.83 5.13 -23.76
CA ALA A 351 7.22 4.68 -23.81
C ALA A 351 7.99 5.30 -22.64
N SER A 352 8.12 4.53 -21.54
CA SER A 352 9.27 4.66 -20.66
C SER A 352 9.60 3.28 -20.10
N ILE A 353 10.11 2.42 -20.99
CA ILE A 353 10.82 1.21 -20.58
C ILE A 353 12.28 1.61 -20.48
N SER A 354 12.76 1.87 -19.27
CA SER A 354 14.19 1.99 -19.00
C SER A 354 14.83 0.62 -19.12
N ALA A 355 15.77 0.51 -20.05
CA ALA A 355 16.59 -0.65 -20.29
C ALA A 355 17.43 -0.99 -19.04
N PHE A 356 17.28 -2.20 -18.52
CA PHE A 356 18.31 -2.83 -17.70
C PHE A 356 19.45 -3.27 -18.62
N ALA A 357 20.50 -2.45 -18.70
CA ALA A 357 21.77 -2.81 -19.30
C ALA A 357 22.81 -3.05 -18.20
N VAL A 358 23.17 -4.32 -18.04
CA VAL A 358 24.54 -4.80 -17.77
C VAL A 358 25.20 -4.36 -16.44
N MET A 359 25.07 -5.18 -15.40
CA MET A 359 26.14 -5.38 -14.40
C MET A 359 27.05 -6.49 -14.95
N LEU A 360 28.12 -6.10 -15.66
CA LEU A 360 29.16 -7.01 -16.11
C LEU A 360 30.11 -7.28 -14.93
N VAL A 361 30.21 -8.55 -14.57
CA VAL A 361 31.15 -9.11 -13.61
C VAL A 361 32.57 -8.79 -14.05
N THR A 362 33.25 -7.87 -13.36
CA THR A 362 34.70 -7.71 -13.45
C THR A 362 35.37 -8.54 -12.36
N LEU A 363 35.82 -9.74 -12.70
CA LEU A 363 36.77 -10.49 -11.89
C LEU A 363 37.50 -11.52 -12.77
N VAL A 364 38.44 -11.06 -13.60
CA VAL A 364 39.53 -11.91 -14.11
C VAL A 364 40.81 -11.07 -14.24
N ALA A 365 41.86 -11.59 -13.60
CA ALA A 365 43.30 -11.42 -13.82
C ALA A 365 43.99 -10.10 -13.39
N PHE A 366 44.62 -10.19 -12.22
CA PHE A 366 45.95 -9.62 -12.00
C PHE A 366 47.00 -10.45 -12.79
N HIS A 367 47.59 -9.85 -13.81
CA HIS A 367 49.03 -9.94 -14.10
C HIS A 367 49.49 -8.56 -14.59
#